data_AF-A0AAW6YJX3-F1
#
_entry.id   AF-A0AAW6YJX3-F1
#
_cell.length_a   1.000
_cell.length_b   1.000
_cell.length_c   1.000
_cell.angle_alpha   90.00
_cell.angle_beta   90.00
_cell.angle_gamma   90.00
#
_symmetry.space_group_name_H-M   'P 1'
#
loop_
_entity.id
_entity.type
_entity.pdbx_description
1 polymer ?
#
loop_
_entity_poly.entity_id
_entity_poly.type
_entity_poly.pdbx_seq_one_letter_code
_entity_poly.pdbx_strand_id
1 'polypeptide(L)'
;GKTQADLTDPTVPAKTEVEDKNHLTDDEKAKVKKAVEDANKDKFPTPKEGQNPTKVEIGNDGTATITYPDGSKDTIPGTDL
;
A
#
# COMPACT_ATOMS: atom_id res chain seq x y z
N GLY A 1 -14.08 15.60 -10.38
CA GLY A 1 -13.20 14.88 -11.32
C GLY A 1 -12.86 13.53 -10.73
N LYS A 2 -12.30 12.61 -11.51
CA LYS A 2 -11.77 11.34 -10.99
C LYS A 2 -10.53 11.60 -10.11
N THR A 3 -10.41 10.87 -9.01
CA THR A 3 -9.25 10.88 -8.10
C THR A 3 -8.12 9.99 -8.64
N GLN A 4 -6.94 10.05 -8.04
CA GLN A 4 -5.85 9.13 -8.36
C GLN A 4 -6.19 7.68 -7.99
N ALA A 5 -6.95 7.45 -6.91
CA ALA A 5 -7.51 6.13 -6.60
C ALA A 5 -8.46 5.62 -7.71
N ASP A 6 -9.34 6.47 -8.25
CA ASP A 6 -10.24 6.08 -9.36
C ASP A 6 -9.48 5.74 -10.67
N LEU A 7 -8.21 6.11 -10.78
CA LEU A 7 -7.38 5.97 -11.97
C LEU A 7 -6.24 4.97 -11.78
N THR A 8 -6.04 4.47 -10.57
CA THR A 8 -4.98 3.53 -10.22
C THR A 8 -5.61 2.21 -9.83
N ASP A 9 -5.02 1.11 -10.29
CA ASP A 9 -5.40 -0.24 -9.87
C ASP A 9 -4.17 -0.90 -9.25
N PRO A 10 -4.04 -0.87 -7.90
CA PRO A 10 -2.93 -1.47 -7.19
C PRO A 10 -2.81 -2.97 -7.46
N THR A 11 -1.63 -3.39 -7.86
CA THR A 11 -1.28 -4.81 -7.92
C THR A 11 -1.22 -5.37 -6.50
N VAL A 12 -1.95 -6.45 -6.25
CA VAL A 12 -1.78 -7.27 -5.05
C VAL A 12 -0.53 -8.14 -5.24
N PRO A 13 0.51 -8.03 -4.39
CA PRO A 13 1.71 -8.86 -4.47
C PRO A 13 1.44 -10.32 -4.08
N ALA A 14 2.47 -11.17 -4.19
CA ALA A 14 2.44 -12.48 -3.55
C ALA A 14 2.39 -12.34 -2.01
N LYS A 15 1.73 -13.29 -1.35
CA LYS A 15 1.56 -13.25 0.11
C LYS A 15 2.87 -13.36 0.87
N THR A 16 2.98 -12.57 1.93
CA THR A 16 4.10 -12.60 2.89
C THR A 16 3.70 -13.47 4.08
N GLU A 17 4.52 -14.46 4.44
CA GLU A 17 4.28 -15.27 5.63
C GLU A 17 4.50 -14.43 6.91
N VAL A 18 3.56 -14.56 7.84
CA VAL A 18 3.56 -13.90 9.15
C VAL A 18 3.15 -14.90 10.23
N GLU A 19 3.59 -14.68 11.47
CA GLU A 19 3.31 -15.55 12.60
C GLU A 19 1.90 -15.32 13.19
N ASP A 20 1.50 -14.07 13.43
CA ASP A 20 0.15 -13.67 13.87
C ASP A 20 -0.47 -12.67 12.89
N LYS A 21 -1.52 -13.10 12.20
CA LYS A 21 -2.24 -12.30 11.19
C LYS A 21 -2.96 -11.08 11.77
N ASN A 22 -3.16 -11.00 13.08
CA ASN A 22 -3.84 -9.88 13.73
C ASN A 22 -2.86 -8.90 14.41
N HIS A 23 -1.58 -9.30 14.56
CA HIS A 23 -0.55 -8.51 15.26
C HIS A 23 0.81 -8.67 14.59
N LEU A 24 0.94 -8.15 13.38
CA LEU A 24 2.23 -8.11 12.71
C LEU A 24 3.26 -7.33 13.54
N THR A 25 4.42 -7.92 13.67
CA THR A 25 5.64 -7.26 14.13
C THR A 25 6.05 -6.17 13.16
N ASP A 26 6.90 -5.23 13.61
CA ASP A 26 7.38 -4.16 12.75
C ASP A 26 8.21 -4.69 11.55
N ASP A 27 8.92 -5.81 11.75
CA ASP A 27 9.67 -6.48 10.68
C ASP A 27 8.73 -7.12 9.63
N GLU A 28 7.63 -7.75 10.06
CA GLU A 28 6.62 -8.27 9.14
C GLU A 28 5.93 -7.14 8.37
N LYS A 29 5.56 -6.04 9.04
CA LYS A 29 5.02 -4.85 8.39
C LYS A 29 5.98 -4.28 7.35
N ALA A 30 7.27 -4.22 7.65
CA ALA A 30 8.29 -3.73 6.72
C ALA A 30 8.39 -4.63 5.49
N LYS A 31 8.34 -5.97 5.66
CA LYS A 31 8.34 -6.93 4.54
C LYS A 31 7.10 -6.79 3.67
N VAL A 32 5.90 -6.75 4.27
CA VAL A 32 4.64 -6.57 3.55
C VAL A 32 4.63 -5.24 2.80
N LYS A 33 5.05 -4.16 3.47
CA LYS A 33 5.17 -2.83 2.84
C LYS A 33 6.07 -2.87 1.62
N LYS A 34 7.26 -3.48 1.75
CA LYS A 34 8.22 -3.60 0.65
C LYS A 34 7.63 -4.39 -0.52
N ALA A 35 6.93 -5.50 -0.25
CA ALA A 35 6.27 -6.29 -1.30
C ALA A 35 5.20 -5.47 -2.04
N VAL A 36 4.39 -4.69 -1.32
CA VAL A 36 3.39 -3.79 -1.92
C VAL A 36 4.06 -2.69 -2.74
N GLU A 37 5.10 -2.03 -2.21
CA GLU A 37 5.83 -0.98 -2.93
C GLU A 37 6.51 -1.53 -4.19
N ASP A 38 7.20 -2.67 -4.12
CA ASP A 38 7.87 -3.28 -5.26
C ASP A 38 6.89 -3.68 -6.39
N ALA A 39 5.72 -4.21 -6.03
CA ALA A 39 4.68 -4.60 -6.99
C ALA A 39 3.99 -3.40 -7.66
N ASN A 40 4.11 -2.19 -7.08
CA ASN A 40 3.37 -1.01 -7.49
C ASN A 40 4.25 0.20 -7.86
N LYS A 41 5.57 0.12 -7.71
CA LYS A 41 6.50 1.25 -7.92
C LYS A 41 6.35 1.94 -9.28
N ASP A 42 5.99 1.19 -10.33
CA ASP A 42 5.83 1.70 -11.69
C ASP A 42 4.40 2.17 -11.99
N LYS A 43 3.47 1.99 -11.05
CA LYS A 43 2.06 2.41 -11.13
C LYS A 43 1.76 3.67 -10.35
N PHE A 44 2.59 4.04 -9.38
CA PHE A 44 2.33 5.20 -8.55
C PHE A 44 2.37 6.49 -9.37
N PRO A 45 1.36 7.36 -9.22
CA PRO A 45 1.33 8.62 -9.94
C PRO A 45 2.47 9.54 -9.46
N THR A 46 3.02 10.31 -10.39
CA THR A 46 4.00 11.36 -10.05
C THR A 46 3.32 12.47 -9.24
N PRO A 47 3.85 12.85 -8.06
CA PRO A 47 3.30 13.96 -7.30
C PRO A 47 3.47 15.28 -8.06
N LYS A 48 2.46 16.15 -7.98
CA LYS A 48 2.57 17.53 -8.46
C LYS A 48 3.30 18.38 -7.43
N GLU A 49 3.71 19.58 -7.83
CA GLU A 49 4.32 20.55 -6.92
C GLU A 49 3.41 20.79 -5.69
N GLY A 50 4.00 20.70 -4.49
CA GLY A 50 3.29 20.83 -3.23
C GLY A 50 2.54 19.57 -2.75
N GLN A 51 2.57 18.47 -3.50
CA GLN A 51 2.02 17.18 -3.06
C GLN A 51 3.12 16.24 -2.54
N ASN A 52 2.73 15.37 -1.61
CA ASN A 52 3.58 14.27 -1.16
C ASN A 52 3.53 13.12 -2.18
N PRO A 53 4.60 12.30 -2.30
CA PRO A 53 4.53 11.07 -3.09
C PRO A 53 3.54 10.08 -2.48
N THR A 54 3.21 9.03 -3.24
CA THR A 54 2.39 7.93 -2.72
C THR A 54 3.04 7.33 -1.47
N LYS A 55 2.23 7.09 -0.43
CA LYS A 55 2.63 6.49 0.83
C LYS A 55 1.94 5.15 1.01
N VAL A 56 2.71 4.12 1.38
CA VAL A 56 2.17 2.82 1.81
C VAL A 56 2.37 2.67 3.32
N GLU A 57 1.30 2.30 4.02
CA GLU A 57 1.26 2.00 5.46
C GLU A 57 0.61 0.64 5.69
N ILE A 58 1.15 -0.14 6.63
CA ILE A 58 0.66 -1.48 6.97
C ILE A 58 0.09 -1.45 8.40
N GLY A 59 -1.17 -1.84 8.53
CA GLY A 59 -1.85 -2.00 9.81
C GLY A 59 -1.34 -3.20 10.61
N ASN A 60 -1.77 -3.32 11.87
CA ASN A 60 -1.42 -4.47 12.72
C ASN A 60 -2.00 -5.80 12.17
N ASP A 61 -3.10 -5.73 11.42
CA ASP A 61 -3.77 -6.84 10.76
C ASP A 61 -3.24 -7.14 9.35
N GLY A 62 -2.15 -6.47 8.96
CA GLY A 62 -1.57 -6.59 7.62
C GLY A 62 -2.29 -5.79 6.54
N THR A 63 -3.38 -5.07 6.84
CA THR A 63 -4.07 -4.23 5.85
C THR A 63 -3.13 -3.14 5.34
N ALA A 64 -2.92 -3.08 4.02
CA ALA A 64 -2.16 -2.00 3.40
C ALA A 64 -3.07 -0.84 3.02
N THR A 65 -2.71 0.37 3.43
CA THR A 65 -3.32 1.61 2.99
C THR A 65 -2.36 2.35 2.07
N ILE A 66 -2.79 2.62 0.84
CA ILE A 66 -2.04 3.38 -0.16
C ILE A 66 -2.65 4.78 -0.22
N THR A 67 -1.90 5.81 0.15
CA THR A 67 -2.35 7.21 0.06
C THR A 67 -1.64 7.89 -1.10
N TYR A 68 -2.39 8.37 -2.08
CA TYR A 68 -1.87 9.03 -3.28
C TYR A 68 -1.57 10.52 -3.05
N PRO A 69 -0.79 11.17 -3.94
CA PRO A 69 -0.48 12.60 -3.88
C PRO A 69 -1.69 13.54 -3.74
N ASP A 70 -2.84 13.20 -4.32
CA ASP A 70 -4.10 13.96 -4.19
C ASP A 70 -4.86 13.68 -2.87
N GLY A 71 -4.33 12.80 -2.02
CA GLY A 71 -4.90 12.41 -0.72
C GLY A 71 -5.94 11.30 -0.78
N SER A 72 -6.37 10.88 -1.98
CA SER A 72 -7.22 9.70 -2.17
C SER A 72 -6.49 8.42 -1.75
N LYS A 73 -7.24 7.35 -1.49
CA LYS A 73 -6.70 6.13 -0.91
C LYS A 73 -7.28 4.88 -1.54
N ASP A 74 -6.43 3.86 -1.63
CA ASP A 74 -6.83 2.46 -1.79
C ASP A 74 -6.43 1.64 -0.56
N THR A 75 -7.12 0.53 -0.38
CA THR A 75 -6.84 -0.43 0.68
C THR A 75 -6.74 -1.83 0.11
N ILE A 76 -5.69 -2.56 0.48
CA ILE A 76 -5.56 -3.99 0.20
C ILE A 76 -5.73 -4.73 1.52
N PRO A 77 -6.76 -5.59 1.68
CA PRO A 77 -6.96 -6.35 2.90
C PRO A 77 -5.74 -7.22 3.24
N GLY A 78 -5.38 -7.31 4.52
CA GLY A 78 -4.28 -8.18 4.95
C GLY A 78 -4.48 -9.66 4.59
N THR A 79 -5.73 -10.09 4.35
CA THR A 79 -6.04 -11.46 3.90
C THR A 79 -5.58 -11.76 2.46
N ASP A 80 -5.33 -10.72 1.66
CA ASP A 80 -4.81 -10.81 0.30
C ASP A 80 -3.27 -10.65 0.22
N LEU A 81 -2.63 -10.25 1.33
CA LEU A 81 -1.19 -9.94 1.45
C LEU A 81 -0.38 -11.01 2.20
#